data_AF-A0A4Q6JGE6-F1
#
_entry.id   AF-A0A4Q6JGE6-F1
#
_cell.length_a   1.000
_cell.length_b   1.000
_cell.length_c   1.000
_cell.angle_alpha   90.00
_cell.angle_beta   90.00
_cell.angle_gamma   90.00
#
_symmetry.space_group_name_H-M   'P 1'
#
loop_
_entity.id
_entity.type
_entity.pdbx_description
1 polymer ?
#
loop_
_entity_poly.entity_id
_entity_poly.type
_entity_poly.pdbx_seq_one_letter_code
_entity_poly.pdbx_strand_id
1 'polypeptide(L)'
;MQKNPLDGLHDVIAPTEVAWWPLAPIWWLIIALVGSLLIIGLVLLYKNQQFKKAKKQAIKLSKTLSDDDAQELHIILKRLTRHYYSSQLASQPLAKWSENLSKLSGDNFSYDELMPLYQQQSNNAELAAKLRSAIRNFKLKEPINV
;
A
#
# COMPACT_ATOMS: atom_id res chain seq x y z
N MET A 1 62.05 -64.92 23.05
CA MET A 1 60.62 -64.61 22.96
C MET A 1 60.49 -63.28 22.23
N GLN A 2 60.25 -63.31 20.92
CA GLN A 2 60.22 -62.13 20.07
C GLN A 2 58.80 -61.56 20.10
N LYS A 3 58.61 -60.41 20.74
CA LYS A 3 57.30 -59.80 20.94
C LYS A 3 56.79 -59.32 19.57
N ASN A 4 55.68 -59.91 19.12
CA ASN A 4 55.09 -59.61 17.81
C ASN A 4 54.66 -58.12 17.79
N PRO A 5 55.15 -57.29 16.85
CA PRO A 5 54.89 -55.84 16.83
C PRO A 5 53.43 -55.48 16.51
N LEU A 6 52.58 -56.48 16.22
CA LEU A 6 51.17 -56.32 15.88
C LEU A 6 50.23 -56.46 17.09
N ASP A 7 50.76 -56.80 18.27
CA ASP A 7 49.99 -57.05 19.50
C ASP A 7 49.37 -55.78 20.13
N GLY A 8 49.67 -54.59 19.59
CA GLY A 8 49.17 -53.30 20.06
C GLY A 8 48.19 -52.62 19.11
N LEU A 9 47.76 -53.29 18.04
CA LEU A 9 46.85 -52.70 17.07
C LEU A 9 45.41 -52.80 17.59
N HIS A 10 44.95 -51.75 18.27
CA HIS A 10 43.54 -51.61 18.62
C HIS A 10 42.68 -51.55 17.35
N ASP A 11 41.63 -52.36 17.34
CA ASP A 11 40.68 -52.49 16.24
C ASP A 11 40.13 -51.11 15.83
N VAL A 12 39.98 -50.87 14.52
CA VAL A 12 39.58 -49.58 13.96
C VAL A 12 38.17 -49.26 14.42
N ILE A 13 38.05 -48.34 15.38
CA ILE A 13 36.77 -47.82 15.85
C ILE A 13 36.14 -47.07 14.66
N ALA A 14 35.07 -47.63 14.09
CA ALA A 14 34.27 -46.90 13.10
C ALA A 14 33.76 -45.61 13.74
N PRO A 15 33.92 -44.43 13.10
CA PRO A 15 33.45 -43.19 13.67
C PRO A 15 31.95 -43.30 13.89
N THR A 16 31.53 -43.18 15.15
CA THR A 16 30.12 -43.05 15.52
C THR A 16 29.49 -41.99 14.65
N GLU A 17 28.36 -42.33 14.03
CA GLU A 17 27.61 -41.52 13.09
C GLU A 17 27.64 -40.05 13.48
N VAL A 18 27.96 -39.18 12.52
CA VAL A 18 28.03 -37.73 12.71
C VAL A 18 26.66 -37.28 13.21
N ALA A 19 26.53 -37.15 14.53
CA ALA A 19 25.35 -36.62 15.17
C ALA A 19 25.07 -35.29 14.48
N TRP A 20 23.89 -35.14 13.89
CA TRP A 20 23.45 -33.91 13.23
C TRP A 20 23.29 -32.76 14.25
N TRP A 21 24.39 -32.32 14.89
CA TRP A 21 24.47 -31.25 15.88
C TRP A 21 25.92 -30.75 16.10
N PRO A 22 26.14 -29.56 16.69
CA PRO A 22 25.17 -28.51 16.97
C PRO A 22 25.00 -27.69 15.69
N LEU A 23 23.79 -27.25 15.39
CA LEU A 23 23.61 -26.19 14.41
C LEU A 23 24.50 -25.03 14.89
N ALA A 24 25.63 -24.79 14.21
CA ALA A 24 26.64 -23.86 14.69
C ALA A 24 25.97 -22.54 15.07
N PRO A 25 26.38 -21.84 16.15
CA PRO A 25 25.66 -20.68 16.69
C PRO A 25 25.33 -19.59 15.64
N ILE A 26 26.10 -19.54 14.55
CA ILE A 26 25.89 -18.71 13.36
C ILE A 26 24.52 -18.94 12.67
N TRP A 27 23.94 -20.13 12.74
CA TRP A 27 22.61 -20.39 12.17
C TRP A 27 21.52 -19.61 12.88
N TRP A 28 21.64 -19.37 14.18
CA TRP A 28 20.71 -18.52 14.91
C TRP A 28 20.76 -17.08 14.41
N LEU A 29 21.95 -16.58 14.06
CA LEU A 29 22.11 -15.27 13.41
C LEU A 29 21.40 -15.22 12.05
N ILE A 30 21.55 -16.28 11.24
CA ILE A 30 20.87 -16.37 9.93
C ILE A 30 19.35 -16.43 10.11
N ILE A 31 18.86 -17.26 11.02
CA ILE A 31 17.42 -17.39 11.32
C ILE A 31 16.86 -16.06 11.83
N ALA A 32 17.56 -15.38 12.74
CA ALA A 32 17.16 -14.08 13.26
C ALA A 32 17.13 -13.01 12.15
N LEU A 33 18.13 -13.01 11.26
CA LEU A 33 18.21 -12.07 10.14
C LEU A 33 17.11 -12.31 9.12
N VAL A 34 16.86 -13.56 8.74
CA VAL A 34 15.76 -13.95 7.84
C VAL A 34 14.41 -13.64 8.48
N GLY A 35 14.22 -13.97 9.76
CA GLY A 35 13.00 -13.64 10.50
C GLY A 35 12.75 -12.13 10.54
N SER A 36 13.78 -11.33 10.82
CA SER A 36 13.70 -9.87 10.79
C SER A 36 13.30 -9.33 9.41
N LEU A 37 13.95 -9.81 8.35
CA LEU A 37 13.60 -9.45 6.97
C LEU A 37 12.14 -9.79 6.63
N LEU A 38 11.67 -10.97 7.04
CA LEU A 38 10.27 -11.38 6.83
C LEU A 38 9.31 -10.46 7.58
N ILE A 39 9.59 -10.13 8.85
CA ILE A 39 8.76 -9.22 9.64
C ILE A 39 8.71 -7.84 9.00
N ILE A 40 9.86 -7.29 8.61
CA ILE A 40 9.95 -5.99 7.93
C ILE A 40 9.16 -6.02 6.61
N GLY A 41 9.33 -7.08 5.81
CA GLY A 41 8.56 -7.30 4.59
C GLY A 41 7.06 -7.33 4.85
N LEU A 42 6.61 -8.08 5.86
CA LEU A 42 5.19 -8.17 6.24
C LEU A 42 4.64 -6.82 6.67
N VAL A 43 5.37 -6.06 7.49
CA VAL A 43 4.97 -4.73 7.97
C VAL A 43 4.84 -3.76 6.80
N LEU A 44 5.81 -3.75 5.88
CA LEU A 44 5.76 -2.90 4.68
C LEU A 44 4.60 -3.26 3.77
N LEU A 45 4.37 -4.56 3.55
CA LEU A 45 3.23 -5.06 2.77
C LEU A 45 1.91 -4.68 3.42
N TYR A 46 1.76 -4.89 4.73
CA TYR A 46 0.56 -4.54 5.47
C TYR A 46 0.28 -3.04 5.41
N LYS A 47 1.31 -2.21 5.59
CA LYS A 47 1.19 -0.75 5.48
C LYS A 47 0.76 -0.35 4.07
N ASN A 48 1.39 -0.90 3.03
CA ASN A 48 1.00 -0.67 1.63
C ASN A 48 -0.43 -1.14 1.34
N GLN A 49 -0.88 -2.26 1.92
CA GLN A 49 -2.24 -2.73 1.76
C GLN A 49 -3.24 -1.79 2.42
N GLN A 50 -2.99 -1.35 3.66
CA GLN A 50 -3.82 -0.35 4.35
C GLN A 50 -3.94 0.94 3.53
N PHE A 51 -2.83 1.43 2.95
CA PHE A 51 -2.88 2.57 2.03
C PHE A 51 -3.73 2.32 0.79
N LYS A 52 -3.82 1.09 0.27
CA LYS A 52 -4.68 0.77 -0.89
C LYS A 52 -6.14 0.55 -0.50
N LYS A 53 -6.44 0.25 0.77
CA LYS A 53 -7.82 -0.01 1.24
C LYS A 53 -8.70 1.24 1.13
N ALA A 54 -8.21 2.42 1.50
CA ALA A 54 -9.00 3.65 1.43
C ALA A 54 -9.46 3.98 -0.01
N LYS A 55 -8.58 3.86 -1.02
CA LYS A 55 -8.96 3.98 -2.44
C LYS A 55 -9.97 2.91 -2.86
N LYS A 56 -9.77 1.65 -2.47
CA LYS A 56 -10.73 0.57 -2.78
C LYS A 56 -12.11 0.84 -2.17
N GLN A 57 -12.16 1.33 -0.94
CA GLN A 57 -13.40 1.70 -0.27
C GLN A 57 -14.10 2.85 -0.99
N ALA A 58 -13.36 3.90 -1.37
CA ALA A 58 -13.93 5.02 -2.12
C ALA A 58 -14.49 4.60 -3.49
N ILE A 59 -13.78 3.72 -4.22
CA ILE A 59 -14.29 3.15 -5.48
C ILE A 59 -15.54 2.29 -5.25
N LYS A 60 -15.59 1.55 -4.14
CA LYS A 60 -16.78 0.76 -3.80
C LYS A 60 -17.97 1.66 -3.50
N LEU A 61 -17.76 2.71 -2.70
CA LEU A 61 -18.78 3.70 -2.38
C LEU A 61 -19.28 4.43 -3.63
N SER A 62 -18.39 4.84 -4.53
CA SER A 62 -18.77 5.53 -5.78
C SER A 62 -19.57 4.64 -6.75
N LYS A 63 -19.42 3.32 -6.67
CA LYS A 63 -20.22 2.35 -7.44
C LYS A 63 -21.59 2.06 -6.81
N THR A 64 -21.70 2.17 -5.49
CA THR A 64 -22.98 1.96 -4.78
C THR A 64 -23.91 3.16 -4.94
N LEU A 65 -23.35 4.35 -5.18
CA LEU A 65 -24.11 5.57 -5.36
C LEU A 65 -24.74 5.69 -6.75
N SER A 66 -25.90 6.34 -6.81
CA SER A 66 -26.66 6.55 -8.05
C SER A 66 -25.90 7.42 -9.04
N ASP A 67 -26.14 7.24 -10.35
CA ASP A 67 -25.41 8.01 -11.36
C ASP A 67 -25.62 9.52 -11.28
N ASP A 68 -26.65 9.98 -10.56
CA ASP A 68 -27.00 11.40 -10.42
C ASP A 68 -26.31 12.11 -9.22
N ASP A 69 -25.74 11.35 -8.27
CA ASP A 69 -25.26 11.89 -6.99
C ASP A 69 -23.85 12.51 -7.09
N ALA A 70 -23.68 13.57 -7.90
CA ALA A 70 -22.39 14.21 -8.14
C ALA A 70 -21.77 14.85 -6.87
N GLN A 71 -22.62 15.34 -5.96
CA GLN A 71 -22.19 15.94 -4.69
C GLN A 71 -21.47 14.95 -3.77
N GLU A 72 -22.04 13.77 -3.60
CA GLU A 72 -21.47 12.73 -2.74
C GLU A 72 -20.17 12.17 -3.32
N LEU A 73 -20.08 12.01 -4.64
CA LEU A 73 -18.83 11.66 -5.32
C LEU A 73 -17.74 12.70 -5.06
N HIS A 74 -18.09 13.98 -5.10
CA HIS A 74 -17.19 15.06 -4.77
C HIS A 74 -16.76 15.05 -3.28
N ILE A 75 -17.67 14.75 -2.35
CA ILE A 75 -17.35 14.58 -0.92
C ILE A 75 -16.37 13.42 -0.71
N ILE A 76 -16.59 12.28 -1.40
CA ILE A 76 -15.67 11.13 -1.37
C ILE A 76 -14.28 11.55 -1.85
N LEU A 77 -14.20 12.34 -2.92
CA LEU A 77 -12.95 12.81 -3.49
C LEU A 77 -12.23 13.78 -2.53
N LYS A 78 -12.94 14.72 -1.89
CA LYS A 78 -12.37 15.56 -0.82
C LYS A 78 -11.86 14.73 0.37
N ARG A 79 -12.59 13.69 0.77
CA ARG A 79 -12.17 12.77 1.84
C ARG A 79 -10.91 12.00 1.45
N LEU A 80 -10.84 11.53 0.20
CA LEU A 80 -9.64 10.88 -0.35
C LEU A 80 -8.44 11.83 -0.31
N THR A 81 -8.59 13.06 -0.82
CA THR A 81 -7.51 14.06 -0.81
C THR A 81 -7.05 14.37 0.61
N ARG A 82 -7.97 14.51 1.58
CA ARG A 82 -7.64 14.71 2.99
C ARG A 82 -6.88 13.53 3.61
N HIS A 83 -7.23 12.31 3.22
CA HIS A 83 -6.60 11.09 3.77
C HIS A 83 -5.19 10.85 3.22
N TYR A 84 -4.95 11.13 1.92
CA TYR A 84 -3.68 10.84 1.25
C TYR A 84 -2.70 12.01 1.21
N TYR A 85 -3.19 13.24 1.22
CA TYR A 85 -2.35 14.43 1.06
C TYR A 85 -2.38 15.30 2.33
N SER A 86 -3.36 16.20 2.46
CA SER A 86 -3.49 17.05 3.63
C SER A 86 -4.90 17.62 3.75
N SER A 87 -5.30 17.98 4.97
CA SER A 87 -6.57 18.68 5.18
C SER A 87 -6.59 20.06 4.55
N GLN A 88 -5.42 20.69 4.34
CA GLN A 88 -5.30 22.01 3.73
C GLN A 88 -5.72 21.98 2.26
N LEU A 89 -5.31 20.95 1.50
CA LEU A 89 -5.67 20.77 0.09
C LEU A 89 -7.18 20.53 -0.09
N ALA A 90 -7.82 19.83 0.86
CA ALA A 90 -9.26 19.56 0.81
C ALA A 90 -10.12 20.80 1.15
N SER A 91 -9.58 21.75 1.92
CA SER A 91 -10.27 22.97 2.35
C SER A 91 -9.99 24.20 1.47
N GLN A 92 -9.33 24.02 0.32
CA GLN A 92 -9.02 25.15 -0.57
C GLN A 92 -10.26 25.74 -1.24
N PRO A 93 -10.20 27.03 -1.63
CA PRO A 93 -11.23 27.65 -2.47
C PRO A 93 -11.46 26.85 -3.76
N LEU A 94 -12.70 26.86 -4.25
CA LEU A 94 -13.15 26.05 -5.39
C LEU A 94 -12.24 26.17 -6.63
N ALA A 95 -11.75 27.37 -6.94
CA ALA A 95 -10.83 27.62 -8.05
C ALA A 95 -9.52 26.81 -7.92
N LYS A 96 -8.84 26.90 -6.76
CA LYS A 96 -7.61 26.16 -6.50
C LYS A 96 -7.86 24.66 -6.36
N TRP A 97 -9.01 24.28 -5.82
CA TRP A 97 -9.41 22.89 -5.74
C TRP A 97 -9.58 22.25 -7.13
N SER A 98 -10.21 22.92 -8.11
CA SER A 98 -10.38 22.40 -9.47
C SER A 98 -9.05 22.13 -10.19
N GLU A 99 -8.07 23.02 -10.01
CA GLU A 99 -6.72 22.87 -10.57
C GLU A 99 -6.01 21.65 -9.96
N ASN A 100 -6.06 21.53 -8.63
CA ASN A 100 -5.46 20.39 -7.93
C ASN A 100 -6.17 19.08 -8.26
N LEU A 101 -7.50 19.10 -8.37
CA LEU A 101 -8.29 17.96 -8.80
C LEU A 101 -7.83 17.47 -10.17
N SER A 102 -7.59 18.40 -11.10
CA SER A 102 -7.13 18.08 -12.44
C SER A 102 -5.77 17.42 -12.45
N LYS A 103 -4.84 17.95 -11.63
CA LYS A 103 -3.51 17.33 -11.42
C LYS A 103 -3.61 15.92 -10.83
N LEU A 104 -4.54 15.71 -9.90
CA LEU A 104 -4.71 14.44 -9.17
C LEU A 104 -5.45 13.35 -9.94
N SER A 105 -6.39 13.74 -10.80
CA SER A 105 -7.23 12.82 -11.58
C SER A 105 -6.70 12.57 -12.99
N GLY A 106 -5.93 13.51 -13.54
CA GLY A 106 -5.52 13.52 -14.94
C GLY A 106 -6.62 13.98 -15.91
N ASP A 107 -7.80 14.35 -15.41
CA ASP A 107 -8.91 14.91 -16.17
C ASP A 107 -8.94 16.45 -15.98
N ASN A 108 -9.29 17.22 -17.01
CA ASN A 108 -9.40 18.68 -16.88
C ASN A 108 -10.72 19.07 -16.22
N PHE A 109 -10.68 19.66 -15.03
CA PHE A 109 -11.83 20.21 -14.32
C PHE A 109 -11.77 21.73 -14.27
N SER A 110 -12.85 22.38 -14.68
CA SER A 110 -12.99 23.84 -14.61
C SER A 110 -13.78 24.27 -13.37
N TYR A 111 -13.59 25.52 -12.93
CA TYR A 111 -14.36 26.13 -11.85
C TYR A 111 -15.87 26.10 -12.14
N ASP A 112 -16.24 26.45 -13.37
CA ASP A 112 -17.63 26.57 -13.81
C ASP A 112 -18.38 25.23 -13.75
N GLU A 113 -17.71 24.13 -14.11
CA GLU A 113 -18.24 22.77 -14.04
C GLU A 113 -18.53 22.34 -12.59
N LEU A 114 -17.76 22.85 -11.62
CA LEU A 114 -17.83 22.42 -10.23
C LEU A 114 -18.68 23.35 -9.35
N MET A 115 -18.93 24.58 -9.83
CA MET A 115 -19.81 25.55 -9.21
C MET A 115 -21.23 25.02 -8.92
N PRO A 116 -21.93 24.31 -9.83
CA PRO A 116 -23.29 23.83 -9.56
C PRO A 116 -23.36 22.85 -8.37
N LEU A 117 -22.28 22.11 -8.09
CA LEU A 117 -22.21 21.20 -6.93
C LEU A 117 -22.37 21.91 -5.58
N TYR A 118 -22.11 23.22 -5.52
CA TYR A 118 -22.27 24.04 -4.31
C TYR A 118 -23.60 24.79 -4.27
N GLN A 119 -24.32 24.89 -5.39
CA GLN A 119 -25.55 25.68 -5.52
C GLN A 119 -26.83 24.83 -5.43
N GLN A 120 -26.78 23.68 -4.73
CA GLN A 120 -27.93 22.79 -4.50
C GLN A 120 -28.48 22.09 -5.77
N GLN A 121 -27.96 22.42 -6.96
CA GLN A 121 -28.23 21.76 -8.24
C GLN A 121 -27.17 20.68 -8.50
N SER A 122 -27.24 19.57 -7.76
CA SER A 122 -26.23 18.50 -7.80
C SER A 122 -26.53 17.37 -8.76
N ASN A 123 -27.73 17.35 -9.33
CA ASN A 123 -28.16 16.32 -10.26
C ASN A 123 -27.59 16.62 -11.66
N ASN A 124 -26.39 16.11 -11.89
CA ASN A 124 -25.73 16.20 -13.19
C ASN A 124 -24.95 14.91 -13.47
N ALA A 125 -25.59 14.02 -14.23
CA ALA A 125 -25.06 12.69 -14.56
C ALA A 125 -23.72 12.75 -15.31
N GLU A 126 -23.50 13.76 -16.16
CA GLU A 126 -22.24 13.92 -16.90
C GLU A 126 -21.08 14.25 -15.96
N LEU A 127 -21.31 15.17 -15.02
CA LEU A 127 -20.32 15.51 -13.99
C LEU A 127 -20.07 14.34 -13.05
N ALA A 128 -21.11 13.59 -12.66
CA ALA A 128 -20.97 12.41 -11.83
C ALA A 128 -20.11 11.32 -12.50
N ALA A 129 -20.32 11.06 -13.81
CA ALA A 129 -19.49 10.12 -14.56
C ALA A 129 -18.02 10.55 -14.60
N LYS A 130 -17.75 11.85 -14.81
CA LYS A 130 -16.40 12.45 -14.79
C LYS A 130 -15.76 12.37 -13.39
N LEU A 131 -16.54 12.57 -12.33
CA LEU A 131 -16.06 12.40 -10.96
C LEU A 131 -15.77 10.92 -10.63
N ARG A 132 -16.57 9.98 -11.14
CA ARG A 132 -16.27 8.55 -11.02
C ARG A 132 -14.99 8.16 -11.75
N SER A 133 -14.75 8.67 -12.96
CA SER A 133 -13.49 8.43 -13.67
C SER A 133 -12.30 9.01 -12.89
N ALA A 134 -12.44 10.21 -12.34
CA ALA A 134 -11.44 10.85 -11.50
C ALA A 134 -11.13 10.04 -10.23
N ILE A 135 -12.13 9.50 -9.52
CA ILE A 135 -11.93 8.64 -8.34
C ILE A 135 -11.15 7.37 -8.73
N ARG A 136 -11.43 6.79 -9.90
CA ARG A 136 -10.74 5.60 -10.40
C ARG A 136 -9.28 5.91 -10.77
N ASN A 137 -9.07 6.99 -11.51
CA ASN A 137 -7.76 7.42 -12.00
C ASN A 137 -6.92 8.18 -10.95
N PHE A 138 -7.51 8.48 -9.79
CA PHE A 138 -6.86 9.21 -8.71
C PHE A 138 -5.45 8.69 -8.43
N LYS A 139 -4.46 9.54 -8.67
CA LYS A 139 -3.06 9.21 -8.55
C LYS A 139 -2.68 9.16 -7.07
N LEU A 140 -2.15 8.01 -6.64
CA LEU A 140 -1.67 7.81 -5.27
C LEU A 140 -0.15 7.95 -5.28
N LYS A 141 0.42 8.69 -4.33
CA LYS A 141 1.86 8.88 -4.09
C LYS A 141 2.63 9.80 -5.06
N GLU A 142 1.99 10.52 -5.98
CA GLU A 142 2.69 11.61 -6.66
C GLU A 142 2.87 12.77 -5.66
N PRO A 143 4.11 13.24 -5.39
CA PRO A 143 4.31 14.45 -4.60
C PRO A 143 3.70 15.61 -5.38
N ILE A 144 2.61 16.16 -4.86
CA ILE A 144 2.16 17.47 -5.31
C ILE A 144 3.18 18.43 -4.71
N ASN A 145 4.05 18.99 -5.56
CA ASN A 145 4.92 20.08 -5.13
C ASN A 145 4.00 21.28 -4.92
N VAL A 146 3.68 21.55 -3.66
CA VAL A 146 2.77 22.63 -3.22
C VAL A 146 3.54 23.94 -3.18
#